data_AF-A0A1U9KIS0-F1
#
_entry.id   AF-A0A1U9KIS0-F1
#
_cell.length_a   1.000
_cell.length_b   1.000
_cell.length_c   1.000
_cell.angle_alpha   90.00
_cell.angle_beta   90.00
_cell.angle_gamma   90.00
#
_symmetry.space_group_name_H-M   'P 1'
#
loop_
_entity.id
_entity.type
_entity.pdbx_description
1 polymer ?
#
loop_
_entity_poly.entity_id
_entity_poly.type
_entity_poly.pdbx_seq_one_letter_code
_entity_poly.pdbx_strand_id
1 'polypeptide(L)'
;MSFSNKDRKIHAKDGNKFPVDPSADTEATFATVIADALRRDFGSTPAHVKHIARLTGANMRTVGNWLSAKNGPNGSSLVVLMRHSDEITMAVLKLSEREDLQCAVSEKKSLKELRSAITAALKHLPPD
;
A
#
# COMPACT_ATOMS: atom_id res chain seq x y z
N MET A 1 55.70 4.38 -5.06
CA MET A 1 55.08 3.25 -4.34
C MET A 1 53.57 3.39 -4.50
N SER A 2 52.93 2.49 -5.26
CA SER A 2 51.49 2.53 -5.53
C SER A 2 50.80 1.53 -4.61
N PHE A 3 49.73 1.96 -3.93
CA PHE A 3 48.91 1.06 -3.11
C PHE A 3 48.12 0.11 -4.03
N SER A 4 48.11 -1.18 -3.69
CA SER A 4 47.47 -2.22 -4.49
C SER A 4 45.95 -2.04 -4.46
N ASN A 5 45.32 -2.13 -5.64
CA ASN A 5 43.86 -2.00 -5.83
C ASN A 5 43.04 -3.14 -5.16
N LYS A 6 43.69 -3.99 -4.34
CA LYS A 6 43.10 -5.12 -3.61
C LYS A 6 42.83 -4.82 -2.13
N ASP A 7 43.28 -3.69 -1.60
CA ASP A 7 43.24 -3.42 -0.15
C ASP A 7 41.88 -2.87 0.36
N ARG A 8 40.87 -2.74 -0.51
CA ARG A 8 39.50 -2.32 -0.15
C ARG A 8 38.43 -3.28 -0.66
N LYS A 9 38.48 -4.54 -0.25
CA LYS A 9 37.39 -5.52 -0.45
C LYS A 9 36.90 -6.18 0.84
N ILE A 10 36.88 -5.42 1.93
CA ILE A 10 36.07 -5.75 3.11
C ILE A 10 34.77 -4.94 3.04
N HIS A 11 33.87 -5.36 2.15
CA HIS A 11 32.46 -5.00 2.30
C HIS A 11 31.81 -6.11 3.10
N ALA A 12 31.24 -5.77 4.26
CA ALA A 12 30.31 -6.67 4.94
C ALA A 12 29.22 -7.05 3.93
N LYS A 13 29.12 -8.34 3.59
CA LYS A 13 28.09 -8.82 2.64
C LYS A 13 26.69 -8.51 3.14
N ASP A 14 26.52 -8.47 4.45
CA ASP A 14 25.28 -8.16 5.15
C ASP A 14 25.58 -7.18 6.30
N GLY A 15 25.64 -5.88 5.97
CA GLY A 15 25.63 -4.82 6.98
C GLY A 15 24.19 -4.54 7.42
N ASN A 16 23.96 -4.45 8.73
CA ASN A 16 22.79 -3.86 9.42
C ASN A 16 21.60 -4.73 9.85
N LYS A 17 21.65 -6.06 9.83
CA LYS A 17 20.59 -6.84 10.51
C LYS A 17 21.02 -7.21 11.91
N PHE A 18 20.23 -6.79 12.90
CA PHE A 18 20.39 -7.31 14.26
C PHE A 18 20.20 -8.83 14.22
N PRO A 19 20.97 -9.60 15.03
CA PRO A 19 20.85 -11.06 15.08
C PRO A 19 19.43 -11.55 15.39
N VAL A 20 18.65 -10.71 16.07
CA VAL A 20 17.21 -10.84 16.27
C VAL A 20 16.61 -9.47 15.94
N ASP A 21 15.83 -9.41 14.87
CA ASP A 21 15.02 -8.26 14.55
C ASP A 21 13.57 -8.60 14.89
N PRO A 22 13.06 -8.21 16.07
CA PRO A 22 11.69 -8.51 16.47
C PRO A 22 10.65 -7.88 15.52
N SER A 23 11.05 -6.92 14.68
CA SER A 23 10.17 -6.29 13.69
C SER A 23 10.18 -6.97 12.32
N ALA A 24 11.15 -7.85 12.02
CA ALA A 24 11.27 -8.47 10.69
C ALA A 24 10.04 -9.30 10.32
N ASP A 25 9.50 -10.07 11.27
CA ASP A 25 8.28 -10.86 11.06
C ASP A 25 7.06 -9.95 10.85
N THR A 26 6.98 -8.84 11.61
CA THR A 26 5.93 -7.83 11.45
C THR A 26 6.04 -7.12 10.09
N GLU A 27 7.23 -6.76 9.65
CA GLU A 27 7.49 -6.12 8.35
C GLU A 27 7.14 -7.05 7.18
N ALA A 28 7.52 -8.32 7.27
CA ALA A 28 7.18 -9.32 6.26
C ALA A 28 5.67 -9.56 6.17
N THR A 29 5.01 -9.65 7.32
CA THR A 29 3.55 -9.79 7.42
C THR A 29 2.85 -8.56 6.83
N PHE A 30 3.31 -7.35 7.21
CA PHE A 30 2.82 -6.09 6.67
C PHE A 30 2.97 -6.03 5.14
N ALA A 31 4.17 -6.31 4.62
CA ALA A 31 4.42 -6.28 3.18
C ALA A 31 3.51 -7.26 2.43
N THR A 32 3.29 -8.46 2.97
CA THR A 32 2.43 -9.49 2.36
C THR A 32 0.97 -9.04 2.31
N VAL A 33 0.42 -8.62 3.45
CA VAL A 33 -0.99 -8.23 3.58
C VAL A 33 -1.30 -6.98 2.75
N ILE A 34 -0.40 -6.00 2.72
CA ILE A 34 -0.59 -4.80 1.88
C ILE A 34 -0.44 -5.12 0.39
N ALA A 35 0.46 -6.03 0.01
CA ALA A 35 0.57 -6.48 -1.39
C ALA A 35 -0.74 -7.12 -1.86
N ASP A 36 -1.36 -7.96 -1.03
CA ASP A 36 -2.66 -8.57 -1.34
C ASP A 36 -3.77 -7.53 -1.46
N ALA A 37 -3.83 -6.55 -0.56
CA ALA A 37 -4.80 -5.46 -0.65
C ALA A 37 -4.63 -4.62 -1.93
N LEU A 38 -3.38 -4.26 -2.28
CA LEU A 38 -3.07 -3.55 -3.53
C LEU A 38 -3.52 -4.35 -4.76
N ARG A 39 -3.25 -5.66 -4.77
CA ARG A 39 -3.64 -6.54 -5.88
C ARG A 39 -5.15 -6.68 -6.02
N ARG A 40 -5.90 -6.72 -4.90
CA ARG A 40 -7.37 -6.81 -4.92
C ARG A 40 -8.02 -5.52 -5.41
N ASP A 41 -7.52 -4.36 -4.98
CA ASP A 41 -8.15 -3.08 -5.26
C ASP A 41 -7.71 -2.47 -6.60
N PHE A 42 -6.40 -2.46 -6.87
CA PHE A 42 -5.85 -1.85 -8.08
C PHE A 42 -5.49 -2.89 -9.14
N GLY A 43 -5.19 -4.14 -8.78
CA GLY A 43 -4.63 -5.13 -9.70
C GLY A 43 -3.11 -4.98 -9.93
N SER A 44 -2.55 -5.83 -10.78
CA SER A 44 -1.09 -5.97 -10.97
C SER A 44 -0.58 -5.61 -12.37
N THR A 45 -1.43 -5.06 -13.24
CA THR A 45 -1.02 -4.69 -14.60
C THR A 45 -0.04 -3.51 -14.60
N PRO A 46 0.81 -3.34 -15.63
CA PRO A 46 1.71 -2.18 -15.71
C PRO A 46 0.99 -0.83 -15.68
N ALA A 47 -0.26 -0.76 -16.15
CA ALA A 47 -1.09 0.44 -16.06
C ALA A 47 -1.45 0.77 -14.60
N HIS A 48 -1.79 -0.24 -13.80
CA HIS A 48 -2.09 -0.08 -12.38
C HIS A 48 -0.85 0.32 -11.58
N VAL A 49 0.32 -0.26 -11.89
CA VAL A 49 1.60 0.15 -11.28
C VAL A 49 1.87 1.63 -11.54
N LYS A 50 1.69 2.11 -12.77
CA LYS A 50 1.84 3.53 -13.12
C LYS A 50 0.83 4.41 -12.37
N HIS A 51 -0.40 3.95 -12.24
CA HIS A 51 -1.44 4.66 -11.51
C HIS A 51 -1.06 4.85 -10.03
N ILE A 52 -0.67 3.77 -9.35
CA ILE A 52 -0.25 3.80 -7.93
C ILE A 52 1.01 4.67 -7.75
N ALA A 53 1.97 4.57 -8.67
CA ALA A 53 3.18 5.39 -8.66
C ALA A 53 2.85 6.89 -8.74
N ARG A 54 1.94 7.26 -9.65
CA ARG A 54 1.47 8.66 -9.76
C ARG A 54 0.68 9.10 -8.53
N LEU A 55 -0.14 8.22 -7.96
CA LEU A 55 -0.95 8.50 -6.78
C LEU A 55 -0.07 8.82 -5.57
N THR A 56 0.94 7.98 -5.32
CA THR A 56 1.79 8.02 -4.12
C THR A 56 3.05 8.86 -4.29
N GLY A 57 3.41 9.24 -5.51
CA GLY A 57 4.68 9.89 -5.84
C GLY A 57 5.88 8.93 -5.82
N ALA A 58 5.67 7.63 -5.56
CA ALA A 58 6.73 6.63 -5.61
C ALA A 58 7.09 6.27 -7.05
N ASN A 59 8.33 5.81 -7.27
CA ASN A 59 8.72 5.29 -8.58
C ASN A 59 8.11 3.89 -8.84
N MET A 60 8.00 3.50 -10.10
CA MET A 60 7.38 2.23 -10.50
C MET A 60 8.09 0.99 -9.93
N ARG A 61 9.42 1.03 -9.73
CA ARG A 61 10.17 -0.09 -9.14
C ARG A 61 9.78 -0.28 -7.67
N THR A 62 9.64 0.82 -6.92
CA THR A 62 9.19 0.80 -5.53
C THR A 62 7.78 0.22 -5.43
N VAL A 63 6.86 0.66 -6.27
CA VAL A 63 5.49 0.08 -6.33
C VAL A 63 5.51 -1.39 -6.72
N GLY A 64 6.37 -1.78 -7.67
CA GLY A 64 6.57 -3.18 -8.02
C GLY A 64 7.05 -4.03 -6.84
N ASN A 65 7.98 -3.51 -6.04
CA ASN A 65 8.42 -4.19 -4.83
C ASN A 65 7.30 -4.35 -3.80
N TRP A 66 6.40 -3.36 -3.65
CA TRP A 66 5.21 -3.46 -2.81
C TRP A 66 4.27 -4.55 -3.30
N LEU A 67 3.96 -4.59 -4.59
CA LEU A 67 3.08 -5.60 -5.19
C LEU A 67 3.67 -7.02 -5.14
N SER A 68 4.99 -7.15 -5.05
CA SER A 68 5.70 -8.42 -4.85
C SER A 68 5.96 -8.76 -3.38
N ALA A 69 5.44 -7.97 -2.44
CA ALA A 69 5.68 -8.12 -0.99
C ALA A 69 7.17 -8.12 -0.59
N LYS A 70 8.06 -7.54 -1.42
CA LYS A 70 9.49 -7.46 -1.13
C LYS A 70 9.79 -6.43 -0.03
N ASN A 71 8.99 -5.38 0.03
CA ASN A 71 8.91 -4.41 1.11
C ASN A 71 7.52 -3.79 1.14
N GLY A 72 7.13 -3.17 2.25
CA GLY A 72 5.87 -2.43 2.34
C GLY A 72 6.02 -0.94 1.93
N PRO A 73 4.90 -0.24 1.71
CA PRO A 73 4.92 1.22 1.58
C PRO A 73 5.39 1.88 2.87
N ASN A 74 6.10 3.00 2.75
CA ASN A 74 6.41 3.83 3.91
C ASN A 74 5.14 4.53 4.41
N GLY A 75 5.20 5.14 5.60
CA GLY A 75 4.03 5.76 6.24
C GLY A 75 3.30 6.79 5.36
N SER A 76 4.02 7.66 4.65
CA SER A 76 3.40 8.66 3.77
C SER A 76 2.69 8.03 2.58
N SER A 77 3.32 7.05 1.93
CA SER A 77 2.72 6.30 0.82
C SER A 77 1.50 5.51 1.28
N LEU A 78 1.57 4.90 2.48
CA LEU A 78 0.47 4.15 3.07
C LEU A 78 -0.74 5.04 3.33
N VAL A 79 -0.55 6.24 3.90
CA VAL A 79 -1.65 7.19 4.14
C VAL A 79 -2.35 7.61 2.84
N VAL A 80 -1.58 7.83 1.77
CA VAL A 80 -2.16 8.11 0.44
C VAL A 80 -2.95 6.91 -0.06
N LEU A 81 -2.38 5.71 0.02
CA LEU A 81 -3.08 4.49 -0.39
C LEU A 81 -4.39 4.29 0.37
N MET A 82 -4.38 4.40 1.70
CA MET A 82 -5.59 4.28 2.54
C MET A 82 -6.66 5.33 2.20
N ARG A 83 -6.27 6.54 1.79
CA ARG A 83 -7.23 7.58 1.35
C ARG A 83 -7.99 7.20 0.09
N HIS A 84 -7.40 6.35 -0.75
CA HIS A 84 -7.93 5.99 -2.05
C HIS A 84 -8.40 4.53 -2.14
N SER A 85 -8.16 3.73 -1.11
CA SER A 85 -8.42 2.29 -1.08
C SER A 85 -9.01 1.85 0.24
N ASP A 86 -10.27 1.41 0.20
CA ASP A 86 -10.92 0.82 1.36
C ASP A 86 -10.28 -0.52 1.73
N GLU A 87 -9.83 -1.30 0.73
CA GLU A 87 -9.19 -2.59 0.95
C GLU A 87 -7.87 -2.48 1.71
N ILE A 88 -7.07 -1.46 1.41
CA ILE A 88 -5.83 -1.18 2.15
C ILE A 88 -6.16 -0.68 3.55
N THR A 89 -7.19 0.15 3.71
CA THR A 89 -7.64 0.61 5.03
C THR A 89 -8.08 -0.56 5.91
N MET A 90 -8.89 -1.47 5.37
CA MET A 90 -9.33 -2.69 6.07
C MET A 90 -8.15 -3.60 6.43
N ALA A 91 -7.19 -3.75 5.52
CA ALA A 91 -5.98 -4.55 5.75
C ALA A 91 -5.14 -3.99 6.92
N VAL A 92 -4.95 -2.67 6.99
CA VAL A 92 -4.23 -2.03 8.10
C VAL A 92 -4.99 -2.17 9.43
N LEU A 93 -6.32 -1.99 9.42
CA LEU A 93 -7.14 -2.18 10.62
C LEU A 93 -7.05 -3.62 11.13
N LYS A 94 -7.07 -4.61 10.24
CA LYS A 94 -6.87 -6.02 10.60
C LYS A 94 -5.48 -6.29 11.19
N LEU A 95 -4.42 -5.75 10.58
CA LEU A 95 -3.06 -5.87 11.12
C LEU A 95 -2.89 -5.18 12.48
N SER A 96 -3.76 -4.22 12.79
CA SER A 96 -3.75 -3.49 14.05
C SER A 96 -4.64 -4.13 15.12
N GLU A 97 -5.31 -5.25 14.83
CA GLU A 97 -6.32 -5.86 15.70
C GLU A 97 -7.45 -4.88 16.06
N ARG A 98 -7.81 -4.03 15.09
CA ARG A 98 -8.84 -2.98 15.17
C ARG A 98 -9.98 -3.23 14.20
N GLU A 99 -10.39 -4.48 14.06
CA GLU A 99 -11.48 -4.89 13.18
C GLU A 99 -12.83 -4.30 13.61
N ASP A 100 -12.97 -3.88 14.87
CA ASP A 100 -14.10 -3.13 15.41
C ASP A 100 -14.42 -1.87 14.57
N LEU A 101 -13.39 -1.26 13.97
CA LEU A 101 -13.54 -0.04 13.16
C LEU A 101 -13.91 -0.31 11.69
N GLN A 102 -13.94 -1.57 11.24
CA GLN A 102 -14.21 -1.90 9.83
C GLN A 102 -15.66 -1.60 9.41
N CYS A 103 -16.64 -1.81 10.31
CA CYS A 103 -18.04 -1.52 10.02
C CYS A 103 -18.26 -0.05 9.63
N ALA A 104 -17.58 0.89 10.31
CA ALA A 104 -17.68 2.32 10.02
C ALA A 104 -17.09 2.71 8.65
N VAL A 105 -16.16 1.93 8.10
CA VAL A 105 -15.62 2.16 6.74
C VAL A 105 -16.61 1.70 5.67
N SER A 106 -17.19 0.51 5.84
CA SER A 106 -18.22 -0.05 4.94
C SER A 106 -19.47 0.84 4.82
N GLU A 107 -19.90 1.41 5.94
CA GLU A 107 -21.05 2.32 5.99
C GLU A 107 -20.83 3.59 5.15
N LYS A 108 -19.63 4.18 5.20
CA LYS A 108 -19.30 5.39 4.44
C LYS A 108 -19.33 5.15 2.93
N LYS A 109 -18.86 3.99 2.48
CA LYS A 109 -18.92 3.61 1.06
C LYS A 109 -20.37 3.47 0.59
N SER A 110 -21.17 2.72 1.34
CA SER A 110 -22.60 2.52 1.06
C SER A 110 -23.36 3.86 0.98
N LEU A 111 -23.11 4.79 1.90
CA LEU A 111 -23.71 6.13 1.87
C LEU A 111 -23.28 6.96 0.66
N LYS A 112 -22.01 6.87 0.26
CA LYS A 112 -21.49 7.58 -0.93
C LYS A 112 -22.12 7.02 -2.22
N GLU A 113 -22.26 5.70 -2.32
CA GLU A 113 -22.93 5.03 -3.45
C GLU A 113 -24.40 5.41 -3.52
N LEU A 114 -25.12 5.35 -2.39
CA LEU A 114 -26.52 5.76 -2.31
C LEU A 114 -26.70 7.22 -2.72
N ARG A 115 -25.86 8.12 -2.19
CA ARG A 115 -25.89 9.55 -2.55
C ARG A 115 -25.63 9.77 -4.05
N SER A 116 -24.68 9.03 -4.63
CA SER A 116 -24.41 9.08 -6.06
C SER A 116 -25.60 8.62 -6.89
N ALA A 117 -26.24 7.51 -6.48
CA ALA A 117 -27.43 6.97 -7.14
C ALA A 117 -28.62 7.93 -7.09
N ILE A 118 -28.90 8.52 -5.92
CA ILE A 118 -29.94 9.54 -5.76
C ILE A 118 -29.67 10.75 -6.66
N THR A 119 -28.42 11.25 -6.67
CA THR A 119 -28.04 12.39 -7.51
C THR A 119 -28.22 12.08 -9.00
N ALA A 120 -27.92 10.86 -9.43
CA ALA A 120 -28.14 10.43 -10.80
C ALA A 120 -29.63 10.35 -11.14
N ALA A 121 -30.45 9.77 -10.27
CA ALA A 121 -31.90 9.68 -10.46
C ALA A 121 -32.57 11.05 -10.54
N LEU A 122 -32.16 12.00 -9.70
CA LEU A 122 -32.70 13.38 -9.71
C LEU A 122 -32.48 14.11 -11.05
N LYS A 123 -31.44 13.76 -11.83
CA LYS A 123 -31.21 14.35 -13.17
C LYS A 123 -32.26 13.96 -14.20
N HIS A 124 -33.03 12.90 -13.94
CA HIS A 124 -34.06 12.39 -14.82
C HIS A 124 -35.48 12.85 -14.42
N LEU A 125 -35.61 13.65 -13.36
CA LEU A 125 -36.90 14.19 -12.95
C LEU A 125 -37.29 15.35 -13.89
N PRO A 126 -38.51 15.35 -14.46
CA PRO A 126 -38.98 16.48 -15.25
C PRO A 126 -39.06 17.74 -14.37
N PRO A 127 -38.76 18.93 -14.92
CA PRO A 127 -39.05 20.18 -14.24
C PRO A 127 -40.57 20.35 -14.14
N ASP A 128 -41.05 20.77 -12.97
CA ASP A 128 -42.45 21.16 -12.74
C ASP A 128 -42.89 22.31 -13.66
#